data_AF-A0A0F9V9Q6-F1
#
_entry.id   AF-A0A0F9V9Q6-F1
#
_cell.length_a   1.000
_cell.length_b   1.000
_cell.length_c   1.000
_cell.angle_alpha   90.00
_cell.angle_beta   90.00
_cell.angle_gamma   90.00
#
_symmetry.space_group_name_H-M   'P 1'
#
loop_
_entity.id
_entity.type
_entity.pdbx_description
1 polymer ?
#
loop_
_entity_poly.entity_id
_entity_poly.type
_entity_poly.pdbx_seq_one_letter_code
_entity_poly.pdbx_strand_id
1 'polypeptide(L)'
;MLDNPIELVTTSDHNTWFADLSWGDIVSFRFPVEHGKEQPKKRPCLVLDTTTIGGRRFAVLAYGTSVRSNSNRGYEVRIGAVDAMEAGLHRSTRFIGARRLTVSLDHDGFVASGTARTPVIGRLKGTAFDRMNAVRGRIHAEADIAAESQAERRDRPKSCHRRTQPPSFTVEHRHPLRRKLASCS
;
A
#
# COMPACT_ATOMS: atom_id res chain seq x y z
N MET A 1 -58.15 -16.21 -22.86
CA MET A 1 -57.14 -17.07 -22.19
C MET A 1 -55.86 -16.26 -22.22
N LEU A 2 -55.31 -16.00 -21.04
CA LEU A 2 -54.41 -14.88 -20.77
C LEU A 2 -53.07 -15.03 -21.48
N ASP A 3 -52.67 -13.97 -22.19
CA ASP A 3 -51.30 -13.69 -22.59
C ASP A 3 -50.41 -13.72 -21.34
N ASN A 4 -49.44 -14.63 -21.32
CA ASN A 4 -48.43 -14.71 -20.28
C ASN A 4 -47.21 -13.90 -20.76
N PRO A 5 -46.99 -12.66 -20.30
CA PRO A 5 -45.76 -11.97 -20.62
C PRO A 5 -44.63 -12.69 -19.87
N ILE A 6 -43.66 -13.19 -20.64
CA ILE A 6 -42.37 -13.62 -20.10
C ILE A 6 -41.75 -12.37 -19.48
N GLU A 7 -41.91 -12.22 -18.17
CA GLU A 7 -41.13 -11.26 -17.40
C GLU A 7 -39.66 -11.61 -17.63
N LEU A 8 -39.00 -10.76 -18.41
CA LEU A 8 -37.55 -10.63 -18.40
C LEU A 8 -37.16 -10.21 -16.99
N VAL A 9 -36.99 -11.21 -16.11
CA VAL A 9 -36.30 -11.07 -14.84
C VAL A 9 -34.92 -10.55 -15.18
N THR A 10 -34.78 -9.23 -15.12
CA THR A 10 -33.50 -8.57 -15.29
C THR A 10 -32.77 -8.82 -13.99
N THR A 11 -32.00 -9.90 -13.92
CA THR A 11 -31.05 -10.18 -12.84
C THR A 11 -29.96 -9.12 -12.87
N SER A 12 -30.31 -7.91 -12.45
CA SER A 12 -29.41 -6.77 -12.26
C SER A 12 -29.11 -6.59 -10.77
N ASP A 13 -28.78 -7.69 -10.09
CA ASP A 13 -27.89 -7.62 -8.93
C ASP A 13 -26.45 -7.47 -9.43
N HIS A 14 -26.22 -6.43 -10.25
CA HIS A 14 -24.87 -5.98 -10.54
C HIS A 14 -24.31 -5.46 -9.23
N ASN A 15 -23.55 -6.31 -8.55
CA ASN A 15 -22.83 -6.07 -7.31
C ASN A 15 -22.15 -4.67 -7.32
N THR A 16 -22.84 -3.62 -6.88
CA THR A 16 -22.42 -2.20 -6.97
C THR A 16 -21.42 -1.82 -5.89
N TRP A 17 -20.83 -2.80 -5.20
CA TRP A 17 -19.91 -2.57 -4.08
C TRP A 17 -18.77 -1.59 -4.43
N PHE A 18 -18.33 -1.57 -5.69
CA PHE A 18 -17.29 -0.66 -6.16
C PHE A 18 -17.72 0.81 -6.14
N ALA A 19 -19.02 1.10 -6.31
CA ALA A 19 -19.57 2.45 -6.25
C ALA A 19 -19.64 2.95 -4.80
N ASP A 20 -20.04 2.08 -3.87
CA ASP A 20 -20.24 2.43 -2.46
C ASP A 20 -18.98 2.30 -1.60
N LEU A 21 -17.91 1.72 -2.15
CA LEU A 21 -16.65 1.54 -1.44
C LEU A 21 -16.06 2.89 -1.03
N SER A 22 -15.71 3.00 0.25
CA SER A 22 -15.14 4.19 0.87
C SER A 22 -14.05 3.83 1.89
N TRP A 23 -13.29 4.83 2.34
CA TRP A 23 -12.31 4.63 3.39
C TRP A 23 -12.98 4.17 4.69
N GLY A 24 -12.30 3.28 5.41
CA GLY A 24 -12.87 2.60 6.58
C GLY A 24 -13.60 1.30 6.25
N ASP A 25 -13.89 1.01 4.97
CA ASP A 25 -14.36 -0.31 4.56
C ASP A 25 -13.27 -1.37 4.69
N ILE A 26 -13.69 -2.59 5.01
CA ILE A 26 -12.84 -3.77 5.07
C ILE A 26 -13.23 -4.67 3.91
N VAL A 27 -12.25 -5.05 3.11
CA VAL A 27 -12.42 -5.89 1.92
C VAL A 27 -11.57 -7.16 2.02
N SER A 28 -12.03 -8.23 1.39
CA SER A 28 -11.26 -9.44 1.14
C SER A 28 -10.45 -9.24 -0.14
N PHE A 29 -9.13 -9.27 -0.01
CA PHE A 29 -8.21 -9.07 -1.13
C PHE A 29 -7.05 -10.07 -1.09
N ARG A 30 -6.56 -10.49 -2.26
CA ARG A 30 -5.38 -11.36 -2.38
C ARG A 30 -4.11 -10.58 -2.12
N PHE A 31 -3.42 -10.90 -1.03
CA PHE A 31 -2.22 -10.19 -0.60
C PHE A 31 -1.10 -11.16 -0.19
N PRO A 32 0.17 -10.89 -0.54
CA PRO A 32 0.66 -9.76 -1.37
C PRO A 32 0.28 -9.92 -2.85
N VAL A 33 0.33 -8.83 -3.63
CA VAL A 33 0.12 -8.82 -5.10
C VAL A 33 1.36 -9.36 -5.87
N GLU A 34 2.22 -10.09 -5.16
CA GLU A 34 3.51 -10.71 -5.53
C GLU A 34 4.74 -9.82 -5.79
N HIS A 35 5.85 -10.25 -5.18
CA HIS A 35 7.18 -10.51 -5.76
C HIS A 35 7.82 -11.62 -4.87
N GLY A 36 7.52 -12.90 -5.11
CA GLY A 36 8.02 -14.03 -4.30
C GLY A 36 7.43 -15.39 -4.66
N LYS A 37 7.90 -16.48 -4.02
CA LYS A 37 7.46 -17.87 -4.28
C LYS A 37 6.11 -18.25 -3.63
N GLU A 38 5.56 -17.42 -2.74
CA GLU A 38 4.29 -17.71 -2.05
C GLU A 38 3.09 -17.17 -2.83
N GLN A 39 2.11 -18.04 -3.07
CA GLN A 39 0.83 -17.64 -3.68
C GLN A 39 0.09 -16.59 -2.81
N PRO A 40 -0.51 -15.56 -3.43
CA PRO A 40 -1.31 -14.55 -2.75
C PRO A 40 -2.44 -15.16 -1.92
N LYS A 41 -2.44 -14.86 -0.61
CA LYS A 41 -3.45 -15.36 0.32
C LYS A 41 -4.62 -14.40 0.38
N LYS A 42 -5.85 -14.91 0.48
CA LYS A 42 -7.03 -14.09 0.78
C LYS A 42 -6.89 -13.51 2.18
N ARG A 43 -6.89 -12.19 2.31
CA ARG A 43 -6.73 -11.50 3.58
C ARG A 43 -7.73 -10.37 3.71
N PRO A 44 -8.21 -10.07 4.94
CA PRO A 44 -8.89 -8.82 5.19
C PRO A 44 -7.90 -7.67 4.97
N CYS A 45 -8.35 -6.66 4.23
CA CYS A 45 -7.62 -5.44 3.94
C CYS A 45 -8.50 -4.25 4.27
N LEU A 46 -7.94 -3.25 4.92
CA LEU A 46 -8.61 -2.00 5.23
C LEU A 46 -8.41 -1.03 4.08
N VAL A 47 -9.49 -0.43 3.60
CA VAL A 47 -9.46 0.71 2.68
C VAL A 47 -9.07 1.94 3.50
N LEU A 48 -7.83 2.40 3.34
CA LEU A 48 -7.34 3.62 3.97
C LEU A 48 -7.80 4.87 3.22
N ASP A 49 -7.95 4.77 1.91
CA ASP A 49 -8.40 5.88 1.07
C ASP A 49 -8.96 5.38 -0.26
N THR A 50 -9.72 6.24 -0.94
CA THR A 50 -10.16 6.04 -2.32
C THR A 50 -9.88 7.27 -3.15
N THR A 51 -9.33 7.09 -4.35
CA THR A 51 -9.00 8.20 -5.25
C THR A 51 -9.43 7.90 -6.69
N THR A 52 -9.59 8.95 -7.48
CA THR A 52 -9.92 8.85 -8.91
C THR A 52 -8.77 9.43 -9.73
N ILE A 53 -8.18 8.61 -10.60
CA ILE A 53 -7.06 9.00 -11.47
C ILE A 53 -7.48 8.68 -12.91
N GLY A 54 -7.54 9.70 -13.77
CA GLY A 54 -7.93 9.52 -15.18
C GLY A 54 -9.31 8.88 -15.36
N GLY A 55 -10.28 9.22 -14.51
CA GLY A 55 -11.64 8.67 -14.53
C GLY A 55 -11.79 7.26 -13.95
N ARG A 56 -10.69 6.62 -13.52
CA ARG A 56 -10.72 5.29 -12.88
C ARG A 56 -10.60 5.43 -11.37
N ARG A 57 -11.36 4.62 -10.63
CA ARG A 57 -11.30 4.58 -9.16
C ARG A 57 -10.24 3.59 -8.67
N PHE A 58 -9.54 4.00 -7.63
CA PHE A 58 -8.52 3.23 -6.95
C PHE A 58 -8.76 3.25 -5.44
N ALA A 59 -8.39 2.15 -4.78
CA ALA A 59 -8.36 2.05 -3.32
C ALA A 59 -6.92 1.92 -2.83
N VAL A 60 -6.63 2.59 -1.72
CA VAL A 60 -5.39 2.41 -0.96
C VAL A 60 -5.64 1.39 0.13
N LEU A 61 -5.08 0.20 0.00
CA LEU A 61 -5.34 -0.94 0.88
C LEU A 61 -4.20 -1.18 1.85
N ALA A 62 -4.52 -1.44 3.12
CA ALA A 62 -3.61 -1.93 4.13
C ALA A 62 -4.00 -3.36 4.54
N TYR A 63 -3.08 -4.32 4.41
CA TYR A 63 -3.39 -5.71 4.76
C TYR A 63 -3.48 -5.92 6.27
N GLY A 64 -4.38 -6.82 6.66
CA GLY A 64 -4.56 -7.26 8.03
C GLY A 64 -3.59 -8.38 8.43
N THR A 65 -3.07 -8.31 9.64
CA THR A 65 -2.33 -9.39 10.29
C THR A 65 -2.82 -9.59 11.72
N SER A 66 -2.88 -10.85 12.16
CA SER A 66 -3.11 -11.22 13.56
C SER A 66 -1.81 -11.36 14.36
N VAL A 67 -0.65 -11.29 13.70
CA VAL A 67 0.66 -11.38 14.35
C VAL A 67 0.93 -10.10 15.13
N ARG A 68 1.27 -10.26 16.41
CA ARG A 68 1.70 -9.15 17.28
C ARG A 68 3.18 -8.87 17.01
N SER A 69 3.50 -7.66 16.56
CA SER A 69 4.88 -7.16 16.45
C SER A 69 4.90 -5.66 16.69
N ASN A 70 6.06 -5.08 16.99
CA ASN A 70 6.23 -3.63 17.14
C ASN A 70 6.73 -2.93 15.86
N SER A 71 6.89 -3.66 14.76
CA SER A 71 7.23 -3.09 13.45
C SER A 71 6.05 -2.29 12.87
N ASN A 72 6.33 -1.20 12.15
CA ASN A 72 5.34 -0.31 11.49
C ASN A 72 4.54 0.60 12.43
N ARG A 73 5.09 0.91 13.61
CA ARG A 73 4.52 1.91 14.54
C ARG A 73 4.24 3.23 13.82
N GLY A 74 3.11 3.84 14.15
CA GLY A 74 2.67 5.13 13.58
C GLY A 74 1.78 5.04 12.35
N TYR A 75 1.69 3.88 11.69
CA TYR A 75 0.81 3.65 10.53
C TYR A 75 -0.06 2.40 10.68
N GLU A 76 -0.25 1.93 11.90
CA GLU A 76 -1.00 0.72 12.19
C GLU A 76 -2.36 1.05 12.80
N VAL A 77 -3.41 0.41 12.28
CA VAL A 77 -4.76 0.48 12.84
C VAL A 77 -5.02 -0.84 13.57
N ARG A 78 -5.05 -0.78 14.91
CA ARG A 78 -5.35 -1.94 15.76
C ARG A 78 -6.83 -1.96 16.13
N ILE A 79 -7.44 -3.12 15.96
CA ILE A 79 -8.85 -3.37 16.25
C ILE A 79 -8.94 -4.49 17.28
N GLY A 80 -9.66 -4.21 18.37
CA GLY A 80 -9.94 -5.19 19.42
C GLY A 80 -10.86 -6.31 18.93
N ALA A 81 -11.05 -7.36 19.73
CA ALA A 81 -11.90 -8.49 19.32
C ALA A 81 -13.38 -8.07 19.11
N VAL A 82 -13.92 -7.20 19.98
CA VAL A 82 -15.30 -6.70 19.90
C VAL A 82 -15.50 -5.88 18.62
N ASP A 83 -14.73 -4.80 18.45
CA ASP A 83 -14.77 -3.95 17.25
C ASP A 83 -14.53 -4.75 15.95
N ALA A 84 -13.69 -5.80 16.01
CA ALA A 84 -13.43 -6.67 14.87
C ALA A 84 -14.68 -7.44 14.47
N MET A 85 -15.40 -8.04 15.43
CA MET A 85 -16.65 -8.74 15.17
C MET A 85 -17.73 -7.81 14.62
N GLU A 86 -17.86 -6.60 15.17
CA GLU A 86 -18.79 -5.59 14.66
C GLU A 86 -18.45 -5.15 13.23
N ALA A 87 -17.18 -5.17 12.86
CA ALA A 87 -16.70 -4.87 11.52
C ALA A 87 -16.69 -6.10 10.58
N GLY A 88 -17.26 -7.23 10.99
CA GLY A 88 -17.38 -8.45 10.19
C GLY A 88 -16.14 -9.36 10.18
N LEU A 89 -15.15 -9.08 11.03
CA LEU A 89 -13.95 -9.90 11.18
C LEU A 89 -14.12 -10.94 12.29
N HIS A 90 -13.52 -12.12 12.12
CA HIS A 90 -13.58 -13.23 13.07
C HIS A 90 -12.61 -13.08 14.27
N ARG A 91 -11.65 -12.15 14.21
CA ARG A 91 -10.65 -11.97 15.26
C ARG A 91 -10.08 -10.56 15.27
N SER A 92 -9.50 -10.18 16.41
CA SER A 92 -8.70 -8.96 16.53
C SER A 92 -7.66 -8.89 15.41
N THR A 93 -7.60 -7.74 14.73
CA THR A 93 -6.81 -7.57 13.52
C THR A 93 -6.05 -6.26 13.59
N ARG A 94 -4.82 -6.29 13.09
CA ARG A 94 -4.01 -5.10 12.88
C ARG A 94 -3.80 -4.87 11.40
N PHE A 95 -4.20 -3.70 10.91
CA PHE A 95 -3.94 -3.27 9.53
C PHE A 95 -2.64 -2.46 9.44
N ILE A 96 -1.80 -2.76 8.45
CA ILE A 96 -0.46 -2.17 8.31
C ILE A 96 -0.42 -1.14 7.16
N GLY A 97 -0.63 0.14 7.47
CA GLY A 97 -0.62 1.24 6.49
C GLY A 97 0.76 1.64 5.96
N ALA A 98 1.84 1.24 6.66
CA ALA A 98 3.21 1.42 6.16
C ALA A 98 3.51 0.59 4.90
N ARG A 99 2.76 -0.50 4.67
CA ARG A 99 2.91 -1.41 3.53
C ARG A 99 1.63 -1.44 2.69
N ARG A 100 1.09 -0.25 2.43
CA ARG A 100 -0.14 -0.06 1.67
C ARG A 100 0.06 -0.24 0.16
N LEU A 101 -0.99 -0.64 -0.54
CA LEU A 101 -1.02 -0.79 -2.00
C LEU A 101 -2.15 0.06 -2.59
N THR A 102 -1.88 0.75 -3.69
CA THR A 102 -2.93 1.39 -4.48
C THR A 102 -3.36 0.43 -5.59
N VAL A 103 -4.61 0.03 -5.60
CA VAL A 103 -5.16 -0.94 -6.57
C VAL A 103 -6.39 -0.37 -7.25
N SER A 104 -6.59 -0.69 -8.53
CA SER A 104 -7.83 -0.36 -9.25
C SER A 104 -8.98 -1.16 -8.65
N LEU A 105 -10.18 -0.58 -8.56
CA LEU A 105 -11.36 -1.29 -8.05
C LEU A 105 -11.79 -2.47 -8.93
N ASP A 106 -11.38 -2.49 -10.21
CA ASP A 106 -11.66 -3.58 -11.16
C ASP A 106 -10.64 -4.73 -11.07
N HIS A 107 -9.72 -4.70 -10.11
CA HIS A 107 -8.66 -5.70 -9.98
C HIS A 107 -9.22 -7.07 -9.53
N ASP A 108 -8.81 -8.15 -10.18
CA ASP A 108 -9.14 -9.55 -9.84
C ASP A 108 -8.68 -10.03 -8.45
N GLY A 109 -7.92 -9.19 -7.74
CA GLY A 109 -7.46 -9.42 -6.39
C GLY A 109 -8.58 -9.30 -5.37
N PHE A 110 -9.65 -8.55 -5.68
CA PHE A 110 -10.86 -8.51 -4.86
C PHE A 110 -11.57 -9.86 -4.93
N VAL A 111 -11.78 -10.47 -3.77
CA VAL A 111 -12.39 -11.80 -3.70
C VAL A 111 -13.67 -11.73 -2.91
N ALA A 112 -14.77 -12.15 -3.53
CA ALA A 112 -16.04 -12.34 -2.84
C ALA A 112 -15.85 -13.15 -1.55
N SER A 113 -16.40 -12.63 -0.46
CA SER A 113 -16.35 -13.22 0.87
C SER A 113 -17.75 -13.62 1.33
N GLY A 114 -17.87 -14.82 1.91
CA GLY A 114 -19.10 -15.30 2.54
C GLY A 114 -20.32 -15.36 1.61
N THR A 115 -21.50 -15.32 2.24
CA THR A 115 -22.80 -15.45 1.57
C THR A 115 -23.16 -14.24 0.72
N ALA A 116 -22.65 -13.05 1.07
CA ALA A 116 -22.99 -11.80 0.40
C ALA A 116 -22.44 -11.68 -1.03
N ARG A 117 -21.54 -12.58 -1.45
CA ARG A 117 -20.93 -12.58 -2.80
C ARG A 117 -20.21 -11.26 -3.17
N THR A 118 -19.94 -10.39 -2.19
CA THR A 118 -19.19 -9.14 -2.35
C THR A 118 -17.81 -9.28 -1.71
N PRO A 119 -16.79 -8.54 -2.16
CA PRO A 119 -15.50 -8.53 -1.47
C PRO A 119 -15.55 -7.73 -0.17
N VAL A 120 -16.60 -6.94 0.07
CA VAL A 120 -16.74 -6.12 1.28
C VAL A 120 -17.15 -7.01 2.45
N ILE A 121 -16.30 -7.02 3.48
CA ILE A 121 -16.50 -7.78 4.73
C ILE A 121 -17.32 -6.95 5.74
N GLY A 122 -17.06 -5.65 5.81
CA GLY A 122 -17.71 -4.75 6.76
C GLY A 122 -17.04 -3.38 6.79
N ARG A 123 -17.28 -2.60 7.84
CA ARG A 123 -16.80 -1.22 7.97
C ARG A 123 -16.36 -0.91 9.40
N LEU A 124 -15.30 -0.14 9.56
CA LEU A 124 -14.85 0.38 10.86
C LEU A 124 -15.83 1.40 11.42
N LYS A 125 -15.98 1.39 12.74
CA LYS A 125 -16.81 2.34 13.50
C LYS A 125 -16.05 2.87 14.71
N GLY A 126 -16.55 3.98 15.25
CA GLY A 126 -16.08 4.59 16.50
C GLY A 126 -14.55 4.79 16.53
N THR A 127 -13.94 4.44 17.65
CA THR A 127 -12.51 4.71 17.89
C THR A 127 -11.57 4.04 16.89
N ALA A 128 -11.97 2.91 16.29
CA ALA A 128 -11.19 2.24 15.26
C ALA A 128 -11.16 3.07 13.95
N PHE A 129 -12.30 3.68 13.60
CA PHE A 129 -12.40 4.58 12.46
C PHE A 129 -11.60 5.87 12.70
N ASP A 130 -11.65 6.44 13.91
CA ASP A 130 -10.87 7.64 14.25
C ASP A 130 -9.36 7.40 14.15
N ARG A 131 -8.88 6.24 14.63
CA ARG A 131 -7.47 5.82 14.49
C ARG A 131 -7.08 5.68 13.01
N MET A 132 -7.96 5.12 12.19
CA MET A 132 -7.72 5.01 10.74
C MET A 132 -7.64 6.40 10.10
N ASN A 133 -8.52 7.35 10.46
CA ASN A 133 -8.45 8.72 9.98
C ASN A 133 -7.16 9.44 10.37
N ALA A 134 -6.66 9.23 11.59
CA ALA A 134 -5.36 9.77 12.01
C ALA A 134 -4.21 9.22 11.15
N VAL A 135 -4.22 7.91 10.84
CA VAL A 135 -3.24 7.29 9.94
C VAL A 135 -3.37 7.83 8.51
N ARG A 136 -4.60 7.97 8.00
CA ARG A 136 -4.90 8.54 6.69
C ARG A 136 -4.37 9.98 6.59
N GLY A 137 -4.70 10.84 7.55
CA GLY A 137 -4.24 12.23 7.59
C GLY A 137 -2.71 12.35 7.60
N ARG A 138 -2.03 11.49 8.37
CA ARG A 138 -0.56 11.44 8.36
C ARG A 138 0.01 11.05 6.99
N ILE A 139 -0.59 10.06 6.33
CA ILE A 139 -0.17 9.63 4.99
C ILE A 139 -0.30 10.78 3.98
N HIS A 140 -1.39 11.55 4.03
CA HIS A 140 -1.58 12.70 3.15
C HIS A 140 -0.58 13.81 3.46
N ALA A 141 -0.40 14.19 4.72
CA ALA A 141 0.56 15.23 5.10
C ALA A 141 1.98 14.91 4.61
N GLU A 142 2.41 13.65 4.75
CA GLU A 142 3.73 13.21 4.26
C GLU A 142 3.81 13.20 2.72
N ALA A 143 2.71 12.87 2.03
CA ALA A 143 2.65 12.93 0.58
C ALA A 143 2.72 14.39 0.06
N ASP A 144 2.04 15.32 0.74
CA ASP A 144 2.03 16.74 0.39
C ASP A 144 3.44 17.35 0.56
N ILE A 145 4.11 17.08 1.70
CA ILE A 145 5.50 17.49 1.94
C ILE A 145 6.44 16.92 0.87
N ALA A 146 6.25 15.65 0.48
CA ALA A 146 7.06 15.03 -0.55
C ALA A 146 6.82 15.64 -1.94
N ALA A 147 5.58 16.02 -2.26
CA ALA A 147 5.23 16.66 -3.52
C ALA A 147 5.84 18.07 -3.62
N GLU A 148 5.74 18.87 -2.56
CA GLU A 148 6.37 20.19 -2.46
C GLU A 148 7.90 20.09 -2.64
N SER A 149 8.53 19.18 -1.90
CA SER A 149 9.98 18.91 -2.02
C SER A 149 10.40 18.50 -3.44
N GLN A 150 9.54 17.80 -4.18
CA GLN A 150 9.82 17.42 -5.57
C GLN A 150 9.65 18.60 -6.54
N ALA A 151 8.67 19.47 -6.32
CA ALA A 151 8.47 20.68 -7.11
C ALA A 151 9.69 21.62 -6.98
N GLU A 152 10.15 21.88 -5.75
CA GLU A 152 11.33 22.70 -5.50
C GLU A 152 12.59 22.15 -6.19
N ARG A 153 12.77 20.82 -6.23
CA ARG A 153 13.89 20.18 -6.93
C ARG A 153 13.81 20.32 -8.44
N ARG A 154 12.60 20.39 -9.02
CA ARG A 154 12.40 20.60 -10.46
C ARG A 154 12.65 22.06 -10.85
N ASP A 155 12.25 22.99 -9.99
CA ASP A 155 12.38 24.42 -10.24
C ASP A 155 13.77 24.98 -9.90
N ARG A 156 14.57 24.23 -9.12
CA ARG A 156 15.99 24.55 -8.97
C ARG A 156 16.66 24.51 -10.35
N PRO A 157 17.25 25.63 -10.82
CA PRO A 157 18.06 25.59 -12.03
C PRO A 157 19.13 24.52 -11.80
N LYS A 158 19.20 23.53 -12.71
CA LYS A 158 20.27 22.54 -12.70
C LYS A 158 21.56 23.32 -12.56
N SER A 159 22.21 23.29 -11.40
CA SER A 159 23.53 23.89 -11.31
C SER A 159 24.34 23.11 -12.33
N CYS A 160 24.68 23.79 -13.43
CA CYS A 160 25.72 23.35 -14.31
C CYS A 160 26.84 22.92 -13.38
N HIS A 161 27.29 21.67 -13.54
CA HIS A 161 28.40 21.17 -12.78
C HIS A 161 29.48 22.24 -12.87
N ARG A 162 29.69 22.98 -11.78
CA ARG A 162 30.82 23.87 -11.67
C ARG A 162 31.96 22.91 -11.93
N ARG A 163 32.65 23.07 -13.06
CA ARG A 163 33.90 22.39 -13.36
C ARG A 163 34.79 22.67 -12.17
N THR A 164 34.74 21.81 -11.16
CA THR A 164 35.76 21.75 -10.15
C THR A 164 36.95 21.32 -10.95
N GLN A 165 37.86 22.26 -11.24
CA GLN A 165 39.16 21.88 -11.77
C GLN A 165 39.67 20.75 -10.88
N PRO A 166 40.08 19.60 -11.44
CA PRO A 166 40.65 18.55 -10.63
C PRO A 166 41.82 19.19 -9.85
N PRO A 167 41.92 18.97 -8.53
CA PRO A 167 43.05 19.48 -7.78
C PRO A 167 44.33 18.96 -8.44
N SER A 168 45.27 19.85 -8.75
CA SER A 168 46.56 19.50 -9.31
C SER A 168 47.43 18.87 -8.23
N PHE A 169 47.18 17.60 -7.90
CA PHE A 169 48.10 16.83 -7.08
C PHE A 169 49.04 16.07 -8.01
N THR A 170 50.34 16.16 -7.74
CA THR A 170 51.36 15.35 -8.41
C THR A 170 51.55 14.09 -7.59
N VAL A 171 51.25 12.92 -8.16
CA VAL A 171 51.52 11.63 -7.52
C VAL A 171 52.98 11.27 -7.78
N GLU A 172 53.81 11.35 -6.74
CA GLU A 172 55.16 10.81 -6.77
C GLU A 172 55.09 9.29 -6.53
N HIS A 173 55.28 8.49 -7.59
CA HIS A 173 55.38 7.04 -7.47
C HIS A 173 56.76 6.68 -6.91
N ARG A 174 56.85 6.38 -5.61
CA ARG A 174 58.05 5.77 -5.04
C ARG A 174 58.07 4.28 -5.38
N HIS A 175 59.00 3.88 -6.22
CA HIS A 175 59.29 2.47 -6.46
C HIS A 175 59.95 1.84 -5.22
N PRO A 176 59.48 0.69 -4.75
CA PRO A 176 60.17 -0.03 -3.68
C PRO A 176 61.52 -0.57 -4.20
N LEU A 177 62.59 -0.23 -3.47
CA LEU A 177 63.92 -0.78 -3.71
C LEU A 177 63.90 -2.30 -3.58
N ARG A 178 64.15 -3.00 -4.70
CA ARG A 178 64.48 -4.43 -4.72
C ARG A 178 65.68 -4.68 -3.80
N ARG A 179 65.48 -5.37 -2.66
CA ARG A 179 66.58 -5.99 -1.91
C ARG A 179 67.25 -7.01 -2.81
N LYS A 180 68.50 -6.76 -3.19
CA LYS A 180 69.38 -7.80 -3.74
C LYS A 180 69.65 -8.80 -2.62
N LEU A 181 69.22 -10.05 -2.79
CA LEU A 181 69.74 -11.17 -2.03
C LEU A 181 71.19 -11.38 -2.49
N ALA A 182 72.12 -11.27 -1.55
CA ALA A 182 73.51 -11.62 -1.78
C ALA A 182 73.61 -13.14 -1.98
N SER A 183 74.21 -13.55 -3.08
CA SER A 183 74.76 -14.89 -3.27
C SER A 183 76.01 -15.02 -2.41
N CYS A 184 76.07 -16.05 -1.57
CA CYS A 184 77.32 -16.58 -1.04
C CYS A 184 77.40 -18.08 -1.33
N SER A 185 78.63 -18.46 -1.63
CA SER A 185 79.19 -19.70 -2.16
C SER A 185 78.96 -20.94 -1.31
#